data_AF-A0A2T6FPR4-F1
#
_entry.id   AF-A0A2T6FPR4-F1
#
_cell.length_a   1.000
_cell.length_b   1.000
_cell.length_c   1.000
_cell.angle_alpha   90.00
_cell.angle_beta   90.00
_cell.angle_gamma   90.00
#
_symmetry.space_group_name_H-M   'P 1'
#
loop_
_entity.id
_entity.type
_entity.pdbx_description
1 polymer ?
#
loop_
_entity_poly.entity_id
_entity_poly.type
_entity_poly.pdbx_seq_one_letter_code
_entity_poly.pdbx_strand_id
1 'polypeptide(L)'
;MQLRHSLFRFCPRAALIACLTSVSAMGVIADEPGTGKTAPFEIHYLTTMIDHHYSALRVTELAAGTEKEITSAISSQDRVHPTPGFNATEPHAILPDIKSMARSANRMQREEILMAQQFLKEWYGIEHEPQLSPDAQRMIAKLEALDGTAFDKTFLVSFASHHYEAAQSSLQCLVARDLEHHDLHRYCENIVNAQVNEIDHMRHLACKHYQVCDIQPQRKKSGHHAH
;
A
#
# COMPACT_ATOMS: atom_id res chain seq x y z
N MET A 1 52.92 -56.04 -58.72
CA MET A 1 52.55 -55.70 -60.11
C MET A 1 51.11 -55.22 -60.09
N GLN A 2 50.90 -53.90 -60.30
CA GLN A 2 49.66 -53.19 -60.73
C GLN A 2 48.36 -53.43 -59.90
N LEU A 3 47.48 -52.46 -59.60
CA LEU A 3 47.09 -51.20 -60.25
C LEU A 3 46.63 -50.14 -59.22
N ARG A 4 46.82 -48.87 -59.62
CA ARG A 4 46.31 -47.62 -59.04
C ARG A 4 44.79 -47.40 -59.27
N HIS A 5 44.29 -46.35 -58.61
CA HIS A 5 43.21 -45.40 -58.97
C HIS A 5 41.96 -45.52 -58.08
N SER A 6 41.17 -44.48 -57.79
CA SER A 6 41.34 -43.03 -57.67
C SER A 6 39.99 -42.53 -57.11
N LEU A 7 40.05 -41.67 -56.09
CA LEU A 7 39.07 -40.69 -55.61
C LEU A 7 37.71 -40.61 -56.32
N PHE A 8 36.62 -40.75 -55.54
CA PHE A 8 35.41 -39.94 -55.71
C PHE A 8 34.91 -39.45 -54.34
N ARG A 9 34.97 -38.14 -54.15
CA ARG A 9 34.38 -37.40 -53.02
C ARG A 9 32.87 -37.40 -53.19
N PHE A 10 32.14 -37.95 -52.21
CA PHE A 10 30.71 -37.70 -52.04
C PHE A 10 30.52 -36.40 -51.26
N CYS A 11 29.84 -35.43 -51.86
CA CYS A 11 29.41 -34.19 -51.23
C CYS A 11 27.92 -34.33 -50.89
N PRO A 12 27.50 -34.40 -49.62
CA PRO A 12 26.08 -34.39 -49.29
C PRO A 12 25.56 -32.95 -49.31
N ARG A 13 24.48 -32.71 -50.06
CA ARG A 13 23.73 -31.45 -50.04
C ARG A 13 23.07 -31.30 -48.67
N ALA A 14 23.56 -30.37 -47.85
CA ALA A 14 22.89 -29.93 -46.64
C ALA A 14 21.65 -29.10 -47.02
N ALA A 15 20.47 -29.59 -46.69
CA ALA A 15 19.23 -28.82 -46.74
C ALA A 15 19.13 -28.01 -45.44
N LEU A 16 19.38 -26.71 -45.50
CA LEU A 16 19.11 -25.76 -44.42
C LEU A 16 17.59 -25.52 -44.35
N ILE A 17 16.92 -26.14 -43.38
CA ILE A 17 15.57 -25.78 -42.98
C ILE A 17 15.70 -24.55 -42.07
N ALA A 18 15.44 -23.36 -42.62
CA ALA A 18 15.30 -22.14 -41.84
C ALA A 18 13.95 -22.19 -41.11
N CYS A 19 13.97 -22.62 -39.86
CA CYS A 19 12.81 -22.55 -38.97
C CYS A 19 12.66 -21.09 -38.51
N LEU A 20 11.79 -20.33 -39.18
CA LEU A 20 11.38 -18.99 -38.75
C LEU A 20 10.53 -19.13 -37.48
N THR A 21 11.17 -18.97 -36.31
CA THR A 21 10.43 -18.79 -35.05
C THR A 21 9.88 -17.37 -35.02
N SER A 22 8.60 -17.21 -35.34
CA SER A 22 7.84 -16.00 -35.06
C SER A 22 7.73 -15.83 -33.54
N VAL A 23 8.56 -14.96 -32.97
CA VAL A 23 8.40 -14.50 -31.59
C VAL A 23 7.20 -13.56 -31.57
N SER A 24 6.03 -14.07 -31.19
CA SER A 24 4.90 -13.23 -30.83
C SER A 24 5.28 -12.46 -29.56
N ALA A 25 5.61 -11.18 -29.71
CA ALA A 25 5.69 -10.27 -28.58
C ALA A 25 4.28 -10.18 -27.98
N MET A 26 4.02 -10.93 -26.91
CA MET A 26 2.89 -10.65 -26.04
C MET A 26 3.21 -9.30 -25.40
N GLY A 27 2.67 -8.23 -25.97
CA GLY A 27 2.74 -6.93 -25.35
C GLY A 27 2.10 -7.03 -23.98
N VAL A 28 2.86 -6.69 -22.94
CA VAL A 28 2.26 -6.31 -21.67
C VAL A 28 1.44 -5.07 -21.99
N ILE A 29 0.12 -5.20 -22.05
CA ILE A 29 -0.77 -4.05 -22.14
C ILE A 29 -0.59 -3.31 -20.82
N ALA A 30 0.05 -2.14 -20.86
CA ALA A 30 0.07 -1.26 -19.72
C ALA A 30 -1.37 -0.79 -19.48
N ASP A 31 -1.81 -0.75 -18.22
CA ASP A 31 -3.13 -0.22 -17.87
C ASP A 31 -3.26 1.21 -18.43
N GLU A 32 -4.28 1.41 -19.27
CA GLU A 32 -4.67 2.74 -19.77
C GLU A 32 -5.48 3.48 -18.70
N PRO A 33 -5.69 4.80 -18.78
CA PRO A 33 -6.52 5.53 -17.81
C PRO A 33 -7.99 5.09 -17.80
N GLY A 34 -8.65 5.24 -16.66
CA GLY A 34 -10.06 4.91 -16.51
C GLY A 34 -10.90 5.85 -17.37
N THR A 35 -12.07 5.40 -17.82
CA THR A 35 -12.87 6.16 -18.80
C THR A 35 -14.28 6.49 -18.32
N GLY A 36 -14.85 7.57 -18.85
CA GLY A 36 -16.23 7.96 -18.55
C GLY A 36 -16.46 8.21 -17.05
N LYS A 37 -17.25 7.35 -16.40
CA LYS A 37 -17.61 7.50 -14.98
C LYS A 37 -16.56 6.92 -14.02
N THR A 38 -15.67 6.04 -14.48
CA THR A 38 -14.65 5.41 -13.61
C THR A 38 -13.49 6.36 -13.36
N ALA A 39 -13.05 7.14 -14.36
CA ALA A 39 -11.93 8.09 -14.23
C ALA A 39 -12.07 9.05 -13.01
N PRO A 40 -13.19 9.79 -12.84
CA PRO A 40 -13.34 10.68 -11.69
C PRO A 40 -13.39 9.94 -10.35
N PHE A 41 -13.94 8.72 -10.34
CA PHE A 41 -13.96 7.87 -9.15
C PHE A 41 -12.54 7.44 -8.76
N GLU A 42 -11.75 6.98 -9.71
CA GLU A 42 -10.38 6.49 -9.45
C GLU A 42 -9.45 7.62 -9.02
N ILE A 43 -9.52 8.79 -9.67
CA ILE A 43 -8.78 9.99 -9.24
C ILE A 43 -9.14 10.33 -7.79
N HIS A 44 -10.44 10.32 -7.45
CA HIS A 44 -10.88 10.61 -6.08
C HIS A 44 -10.40 9.55 -5.07
N TYR A 45 -10.48 8.27 -5.41
CA TYR A 45 -10.01 7.18 -4.58
C TYR A 45 -8.50 7.30 -4.31
N LEU A 46 -7.68 7.49 -5.36
CA LEU A 46 -6.23 7.57 -5.25
C LEU A 46 -5.80 8.78 -4.42
N THR A 47 -6.35 9.96 -4.69
CA THR A 47 -6.06 11.18 -3.91
C THR A 47 -6.45 11.03 -2.44
N THR A 48 -7.63 10.48 -2.17
CA THR A 48 -8.11 10.24 -0.80
C THR A 48 -7.25 9.21 -0.08
N MET A 49 -6.83 8.14 -0.77
CA MET A 49 -6.01 7.10 -0.16
C MET A 49 -4.59 7.60 0.15
N ILE A 50 -4.02 8.47 -0.69
CA ILE A 50 -2.75 9.14 -0.41
C ILE A 50 -2.84 9.94 0.91
N ASP A 51 -3.85 10.79 1.05
CA ASP A 51 -4.04 11.62 2.26
C ASP A 51 -4.30 10.74 3.50
N HIS A 52 -5.11 9.69 3.32
CA HIS A 52 -5.44 8.74 4.38
C HIS A 52 -4.19 8.00 4.89
N HIS A 53 -3.39 7.42 3.99
CA HIS A 53 -2.15 6.74 4.36
C HIS A 53 -1.13 7.72 4.93
N TYR A 54 -1.05 8.95 4.41
CA TYR A 54 -0.15 9.96 4.93
C TYR A 54 -0.40 10.26 6.43
N SER A 55 -1.67 10.31 6.85
CA SER A 55 -1.99 10.42 8.27
C SER A 55 -1.51 9.24 9.12
N ALA A 56 -1.57 8.02 8.56
CA ALA A 56 -1.15 6.81 9.24
C ALA A 56 0.36 6.73 9.43
N LEU A 57 1.14 7.37 8.54
CA LEU A 57 2.59 7.43 8.67
C LEU A 57 2.97 8.06 10.01
N ARG A 58 2.41 9.22 10.36
CA ARG A 58 2.68 9.84 11.66
C ARG A 58 2.16 9.01 12.84
N VAL A 59 0.98 8.40 12.70
CA VAL A 59 0.41 7.53 13.75
C VAL A 59 1.32 6.34 14.06
N THR A 60 1.86 5.69 13.03
CA THR A 60 2.78 4.55 13.16
C THR A 60 4.17 4.97 13.63
N GLU A 61 4.64 6.16 13.26
CA GLU A 61 5.86 6.77 13.79
C GLU A 61 5.78 7.01 15.29
N LEU A 62 4.68 7.59 15.78
CA LEU A 62 4.47 7.77 17.23
C LEU A 62 4.54 6.43 17.97
N ALA A 63 4.00 5.36 17.38
CA ALA A 63 4.04 4.03 17.99
C ALA A 63 5.44 3.41 17.99
N ALA A 64 6.11 3.41 16.84
CA ALA A 64 7.39 2.73 16.65
C ALA A 64 8.63 3.55 17.06
N GLY A 65 8.49 4.87 17.16
CA GLY A 65 9.59 5.82 17.15
C GLY A 65 10.16 5.98 15.73
N THR A 66 10.90 7.06 15.52
CA THR A 66 11.62 7.32 14.27
C THR A 66 13.13 7.38 14.47
N GLU A 67 13.88 7.23 13.39
CA GLU A 67 15.28 7.64 13.37
C GLU A 67 15.41 9.17 13.44
N LYS A 68 16.60 9.65 13.82
CA LYS A 68 16.87 11.08 14.03
C LYS A 68 17.11 11.87 12.74
N GLU A 69 17.34 11.17 11.62
CA GLU A 69 17.54 11.81 10.33
C GLU A 69 16.21 12.03 9.63
N ILE A 70 15.96 13.29 9.26
CA ILE A 70 14.81 13.73 8.46
C ILE A 70 15.24 13.70 7.00
N THR A 71 14.61 12.84 6.20
CA THR A 71 14.68 12.90 4.74
C THR A 71 13.47 13.68 4.24
N SER A 72 13.63 14.46 3.17
CA SER A 72 12.53 15.25 2.60
C SER A 72 11.63 14.45 1.65
N ALA A 73 11.95 13.18 1.40
CA ALA A 73 11.26 12.32 0.44
C ALA A 73 10.80 11.03 1.13
N ILE A 74 9.58 10.57 0.80
CA ILE A 74 9.04 9.29 1.23
C ILE A 74 9.68 8.17 0.40
N SER A 75 10.24 7.13 1.03
CA SER A 75 10.85 5.97 0.35
C SER A 75 10.37 4.63 0.93
N SER A 76 10.38 3.57 0.11
CA SER A 76 10.04 2.19 0.51
C SER A 76 11.15 1.49 1.29
N GLN A 77 12.40 1.97 1.16
CA GLN A 77 13.59 1.40 1.81
C GLN A 77 13.83 1.97 3.22
N ASP A 78 12.98 2.89 3.63
CA ASP A 78 13.07 3.62 4.87
C ASP A 78 12.91 2.67 6.07
N ARG A 79 13.84 2.77 7.03
CA ARG A 79 13.52 2.47 8.43
C ARG A 79 12.46 3.50 8.85
N VAL A 80 11.80 3.39 10.00
CA VAL A 80 10.75 4.39 10.31
C VAL A 80 11.41 5.76 10.46
N HIS A 81 11.36 6.57 9.40
CA HIS A 81 11.89 7.92 9.31
C HIS A 81 10.73 8.90 9.53
N PRO A 82 11.02 10.12 10.04
CA PRO A 82 9.98 11.12 10.22
C PRO A 82 9.34 11.48 8.88
N THR A 83 8.02 11.42 8.81
CA THR A 83 7.28 11.93 7.65
C THR A 83 7.55 13.43 7.47
N PRO A 84 7.76 13.93 6.24
CA PRO A 84 7.99 15.35 6.00
C PRO A 84 6.95 16.22 6.71
N GLY A 85 7.39 17.25 7.43
CA GLY A 85 6.52 18.12 8.23
C GLY A 85 6.38 17.72 9.71
N PHE A 86 6.90 16.55 10.11
CA PHE A 86 6.97 16.14 11.51
C PHE A 86 8.41 16.04 12.02
N ASN A 87 8.58 16.31 13.32
CA ASN A 87 9.84 16.06 14.01
C ASN A 87 10.01 14.57 14.29
N ALA A 88 11.26 14.15 14.43
CA ALA A 88 11.59 12.82 14.95
C ALA A 88 10.95 12.61 16.34
N THR A 89 10.56 11.37 16.63
CA THR A 89 9.88 10.99 17.86
C THR A 89 10.48 9.73 18.46
N GLU A 90 10.56 9.69 19.79
CA GLU A 90 10.77 8.43 20.51
C GLU A 90 9.50 7.57 20.41
N PRO A 91 9.59 6.24 20.64
CA PRO A 91 8.41 5.38 20.63
C PRO A 91 7.51 5.64 21.84
N HIS A 92 6.24 5.95 21.59
CA HIS A 92 5.23 6.09 22.64
C HIS A 92 4.67 4.74 23.08
N ALA A 93 4.70 3.74 22.18
CA ALA A 93 4.23 2.41 22.52
C ALA A 93 5.18 1.69 23.48
N ILE A 94 4.64 0.80 24.32
CA ILE A 94 5.47 -0.08 25.17
C ILE A 94 5.49 -1.52 24.70
N LEU A 95 4.41 -2.01 24.09
CA LEU A 95 4.37 -3.38 23.58
C LEU A 95 5.27 -3.55 22.34
N PRO A 96 6.23 -4.51 22.36
CA PRO A 96 7.06 -4.80 21.19
C PRO A 96 6.26 -5.14 19.93
N ASP A 97 5.14 -5.84 20.09
CA ASP A 97 4.27 -6.26 18.99
C ASP A 97 3.63 -5.04 18.30
N ILE A 98 3.20 -4.02 19.06
CA ILE A 98 2.67 -2.76 18.49
C ILE A 98 3.76 -2.05 17.70
N LYS A 99 4.98 -1.95 18.24
CA LYS A 99 6.11 -1.33 17.52
C LYS A 99 6.41 -2.07 16.23
N SER A 100 6.38 -3.40 16.25
CA SER A 100 6.65 -4.23 15.07
C SER A 100 5.60 -4.05 13.98
N MET A 101 4.33 -4.13 14.38
CA MET A 101 3.19 -3.89 13.48
C MET A 101 3.24 -2.48 12.89
N ALA A 102 3.48 -1.46 13.71
CA ALA A 102 3.58 -0.08 13.26
C ALA A 102 4.70 0.14 12.24
N ARG A 103 5.89 -0.47 12.42
CA ARG A 103 6.96 -0.43 11.41
C ARG A 103 6.56 -1.08 10.08
N SER A 104 5.82 -2.18 10.13
CA SER A 104 5.34 -2.87 8.93
C SER A 104 4.32 -2.03 8.19
N ALA A 105 3.29 -1.56 8.91
CA ALA A 105 2.24 -0.69 8.37
C ALA A 105 2.82 0.61 7.79
N ASN A 106 3.78 1.24 8.48
CA ASN A 106 4.44 2.46 7.98
C ASN A 106 5.09 2.21 6.60
N ARG A 107 5.88 1.15 6.45
CA ARG A 107 6.54 0.82 5.18
C ARG A 107 5.54 0.55 4.06
N MET A 108 4.54 -0.30 4.31
CA MET A 108 3.52 -0.64 3.33
C MET A 108 2.75 0.60 2.88
N GLN A 109 2.36 1.46 3.81
CA GLN A 109 1.62 2.68 3.47
C GLN A 109 2.47 3.71 2.72
N ARG A 110 3.80 3.74 2.92
CA ARG A 110 4.70 4.53 2.05
C ARG A 110 4.73 4.01 0.63
N GLU A 111 4.85 2.70 0.45
CA GLU A 111 4.78 2.07 -0.86
C GLU A 111 3.43 2.34 -1.54
N GLU A 112 2.32 2.26 -0.80
CA GLU A 112 0.98 2.52 -1.29
C GLU A 112 0.75 3.98 -1.71
N ILE A 113 1.34 4.94 -0.99
CA ILE A 113 1.34 6.36 -1.39
C ILE A 113 2.08 6.54 -2.72
N LEU A 114 3.29 5.97 -2.82
CA LEU A 114 4.12 6.12 -4.03
C LEU A 114 3.45 5.48 -5.25
N MET A 115 2.83 4.30 -5.09
CA MET A 115 2.06 3.66 -6.15
C MET A 115 0.87 4.51 -6.58
N ALA A 116 0.09 5.05 -5.63
CA ALA A 116 -1.06 5.87 -5.97
C ALA A 116 -0.67 7.20 -6.66
N GLN A 117 0.44 7.82 -6.23
CA GLN A 117 0.99 9.00 -6.92
C GLN A 117 1.44 8.66 -8.34
N GLN A 118 2.07 7.49 -8.53
CA GLN A 118 2.48 7.04 -9.86
C GLN A 118 1.26 6.83 -10.77
N PHE A 119 0.22 6.15 -10.28
CA PHE A 119 -1.04 5.95 -10.99
C PHE A 119 -1.70 7.28 -11.40
N LEU A 120 -1.79 8.24 -10.48
CA LEU A 120 -2.33 9.58 -10.79
C LEU A 120 -1.52 10.28 -11.90
N LYS A 121 -0.19 10.18 -11.83
CA LYS A 121 0.69 10.84 -12.78
C LYS A 121 0.65 10.18 -14.16
N GLU A 122 0.80 8.87 -14.23
CA GLU A 122 0.86 8.12 -15.48
C GLU A 122 -0.48 8.08 -16.21
N TRP A 123 -1.57 7.82 -15.47
CA TRP A 123 -2.88 7.65 -16.09
C TRP A 123 -3.59 9.00 -16.30
N TYR A 124 -3.44 9.94 -15.37
CA TYR A 124 -4.25 11.15 -15.38
C TYR A 124 -3.46 12.45 -15.56
N GLY A 125 -2.12 12.38 -15.58
CA GLY A 125 -1.28 13.56 -15.61
C GLY A 125 -1.42 14.45 -14.36
N ILE A 126 -1.88 13.86 -13.24
CA ILE A 126 -2.15 14.58 -11.99
C ILE A 126 -1.00 14.31 -11.01
N GLU A 127 -0.43 15.38 -10.48
CA GLU A 127 0.47 15.32 -9.32
C GLU A 127 -0.33 15.73 -8.08
N HIS A 128 -0.28 14.91 -7.03
CA HIS A 128 -0.99 15.16 -5.76
C HIS A 128 0.00 15.12 -4.60
N GLU A 129 0.06 16.22 -3.85
CA GLU A 129 0.85 16.34 -2.63
C GLU A 129 -0.01 15.92 -1.43
N PRO A 130 0.44 14.96 -0.60
CA PRO A 130 -0.34 14.46 0.52
C PRO A 130 -0.75 15.56 1.50
N GLN A 131 -2.00 15.52 1.97
CA GLN A 131 -2.56 16.48 2.92
C GLN A 131 -3.11 15.78 4.17
N LEU A 132 -3.08 16.49 5.31
CA LEU A 132 -3.73 16.03 6.53
C LEU A 132 -5.14 16.60 6.64
N SER A 133 -6.13 15.72 6.75
CA SER A 133 -7.50 16.12 7.07
C SER A 133 -7.61 16.64 8.53
N PRO A 134 -8.61 17.46 8.86
CA PRO A 134 -8.85 17.87 10.24
C PRO A 134 -9.05 16.68 11.20
N ASP A 135 -9.59 15.57 10.72
CA ASP A 135 -9.86 14.37 11.52
C ASP A 135 -8.55 13.63 11.82
N ALA A 136 -7.68 13.49 10.80
CA ALA A 136 -6.32 12.99 10.96
C ALA A 136 -5.52 13.83 11.96
N GLN A 137 -5.57 15.16 11.86
CA GLN A 137 -4.88 16.06 12.80
C GLN A 137 -5.35 15.83 14.24
N ARG A 138 -6.66 15.66 14.47
CA ARG A 138 -7.19 15.37 15.82
C ARG A 138 -6.75 14.01 16.35
N MET A 139 -6.69 12.99 15.49
CA MET A 139 -6.19 11.67 15.87
C MET A 139 -4.70 11.71 16.25
N ILE A 140 -3.89 12.35 15.41
CA ILE A 140 -2.45 12.53 15.66
C ILE A 140 -2.22 13.27 16.98
N ALA A 141 -2.86 14.43 17.16
CA ALA A 141 -2.72 15.22 18.39
C ALA A 141 -3.14 14.44 19.65
N LYS A 142 -4.18 13.62 19.55
CA LYS A 142 -4.61 12.75 20.65
C LYS A 142 -3.55 11.70 21.01
N LEU A 143 -2.96 11.05 20.01
CA LEU A 143 -1.96 10.00 20.23
C LEU A 143 -0.61 10.57 20.69
N GLU A 144 -0.24 11.75 20.18
CA GLU A 144 1.00 12.44 20.55
C GLU A 144 1.00 12.88 22.02
N ALA A 145 -0.17 13.12 22.62
CA ALA A 145 -0.32 13.46 24.03
C ALA A 145 -0.28 12.25 24.99
N LEU A 146 -0.10 11.03 24.48
CA LEU A 146 -0.15 9.78 25.25
C LEU A 146 1.14 9.00 25.12
N ASP A 147 1.49 8.27 26.18
CA ASP A 147 2.58 7.30 26.20
C ASP A 147 2.16 6.00 26.91
N GLY A 148 3.00 4.98 26.79
CA GLY A 148 2.87 3.73 27.55
C GLY A 148 1.55 3.00 27.31
N THR A 149 0.96 2.50 28.40
CA THR A 149 -0.31 1.75 28.34
C THR A 149 -1.47 2.59 27.82
N ALA A 150 -1.50 3.90 28.11
CA ALA A 150 -2.57 4.78 27.63
C ALA A 150 -2.48 4.98 26.12
N PHE A 151 -1.25 5.14 25.60
CA PHE A 151 -0.98 5.15 24.16
C PHE A 151 -1.40 3.83 23.53
N ASP A 152 -0.90 2.69 24.00
CA ASP A 152 -1.14 1.38 23.39
C ASP A 152 -2.63 1.06 23.25
N LYS A 153 -3.42 1.29 24.31
CA LYS A 153 -4.89 1.08 24.26
C LYS A 153 -5.55 2.00 23.23
N THR A 154 -5.17 3.26 23.22
CA THR A 154 -5.77 4.26 22.33
C THR A 154 -5.40 4.00 20.88
N PHE A 155 -4.14 3.66 20.63
CA PHE A 155 -3.61 3.29 19.33
C PHE A 155 -4.36 2.10 18.75
N LEU A 156 -4.46 0.98 19.49
CA LEU A 156 -5.12 -0.24 18.99
C LEU A 156 -6.60 -0.01 18.64
N VAL A 157 -7.31 0.81 19.42
CA VAL A 157 -8.72 1.13 19.13
C VAL A 157 -8.85 2.09 17.96
N SER A 158 -8.11 3.20 17.98
CA SER A 158 -8.23 4.25 16.97
C SER A 158 -7.69 3.81 15.61
N PHE A 159 -6.58 3.05 15.59
CA PHE A 159 -5.96 2.60 14.36
C PHE A 159 -6.73 1.45 13.71
N ALA A 160 -7.39 0.57 14.48
CA ALA A 160 -8.33 -0.40 13.92
C ALA A 160 -9.53 0.27 13.22
N SER A 161 -10.07 1.36 13.78
CA SER A 161 -11.11 2.15 13.11
C SER A 161 -10.59 2.85 11.85
N HIS A 162 -9.39 3.42 11.89
CA HIS A 162 -8.74 4.03 10.72
C HIS A 162 -8.53 3.00 9.59
N HIS A 163 -8.03 1.80 9.91
CA HIS A 163 -7.85 0.70 8.95
C HIS A 163 -9.18 0.28 8.31
N TYR A 164 -10.27 0.29 9.07
CA TYR A 164 -11.59 -0.06 8.56
C TYR A 164 -12.09 0.96 7.51
N GLU A 165 -11.80 2.24 7.68
CA GLU A 165 -12.15 3.29 6.71
C GLU A 165 -11.42 3.08 5.38
N ALA A 166 -10.11 2.77 5.41
CA ALA A 166 -9.35 2.39 4.21
C ALA A 166 -9.93 1.12 3.56
N ALA A 167 -10.16 0.05 4.32
CA ALA A 167 -10.70 -1.20 3.80
C ALA A 167 -12.08 -1.00 3.13
N GLN A 168 -12.95 -0.17 3.71
CA GLN A 168 -14.25 0.15 3.11
C GLN A 168 -14.09 0.91 1.78
N SER A 169 -13.21 1.91 1.74
CA SER A 169 -12.93 2.68 0.52
C SER A 169 -12.35 1.79 -0.59
N SER A 170 -11.39 0.93 -0.24
CA SER A 170 -10.76 -0.01 -1.20
C SER A 170 -11.73 -1.10 -1.67
N LEU A 171 -12.68 -1.52 -0.84
CA LEU A 171 -13.77 -2.38 -1.30
C LEU A 171 -14.67 -1.68 -2.32
N GLN A 172 -14.94 -0.38 -2.16
CA GLN A 172 -15.65 0.39 -3.19
C GLN A 172 -14.84 0.48 -4.48
N CYS A 173 -13.52 0.66 -4.38
CA CYS A 173 -12.64 0.58 -5.55
C CYS A 173 -12.78 -0.75 -6.29
N LEU A 174 -12.87 -1.88 -5.57
CA LEU A 174 -13.04 -3.21 -6.17
C LEU A 174 -14.24 -3.36 -7.09
N VAL A 175 -15.27 -2.53 -6.92
CA VAL A 175 -16.52 -2.64 -7.68
C VAL A 175 -16.80 -1.44 -8.59
N ALA A 176 -16.03 -0.35 -8.49
CA ALA A 176 -16.32 0.91 -9.17
C ALA A 176 -15.21 1.41 -10.12
N ARG A 177 -14.01 0.84 -10.06
CA ARG A 177 -12.95 1.12 -11.05
C ARG A 177 -13.31 0.58 -12.44
N ASP A 178 -12.52 0.98 -13.43
CA ASP A 178 -12.53 0.38 -14.76
C ASP A 178 -12.14 -1.10 -14.73
N LEU A 179 -12.75 -1.91 -15.61
CA LEU A 179 -12.56 -3.36 -15.61
C LEU A 179 -11.19 -3.77 -16.12
N GLU A 180 -10.61 -2.97 -17.01
CA GLU A 180 -9.30 -3.22 -17.60
C GLU A 180 -8.14 -2.71 -16.71
N HIS A 181 -8.45 -2.08 -15.56
CA HIS A 181 -7.44 -1.59 -14.61
C HIS A 181 -7.00 -2.68 -13.63
N HIS A 182 -6.16 -3.58 -14.10
CA HIS A 182 -5.67 -4.70 -13.32
C HIS A 182 -4.66 -4.31 -12.22
N ASP A 183 -3.87 -3.25 -12.42
CA ASP A 183 -2.98 -2.70 -11.40
C ASP A 183 -3.77 -2.02 -10.28
N LEU A 184 -4.77 -1.19 -10.63
CA LEU A 184 -5.66 -0.62 -9.62
C LEU A 184 -6.48 -1.72 -8.91
N HIS A 185 -6.81 -2.81 -9.62
CA HIS A 185 -7.39 -4.00 -8.99
C HIS A 185 -6.53 -4.52 -7.86
N ARG A 186 -5.29 -4.90 -8.18
CA ARG A 186 -4.37 -5.46 -7.21
C ARG A 186 -4.10 -4.50 -6.07
N TYR A 187 -3.94 -3.21 -6.35
CA TYR A 187 -3.77 -2.18 -5.33
C TYR A 187 -4.92 -2.18 -4.31
N CYS A 188 -6.16 -2.12 -4.78
CA CYS A 188 -7.33 -2.08 -3.91
C CYS A 188 -7.54 -3.40 -3.15
N GLU A 189 -7.30 -4.55 -3.79
CA GLU A 189 -7.40 -5.86 -3.15
C GLU A 189 -6.36 -6.05 -2.04
N ASN A 190 -5.11 -5.63 -2.30
CA ASN A 190 -4.03 -5.70 -1.33
C ASN A 190 -4.33 -4.86 -0.09
N ILE A 191 -4.84 -3.64 -0.26
CA ILE A 191 -5.23 -2.78 0.87
C ILE A 191 -6.34 -3.45 1.69
N VAL A 192 -7.41 -3.96 1.06
CA VAL A 192 -8.49 -4.66 1.80
C VAL A 192 -7.92 -5.81 2.62
N ASN A 193 -7.09 -6.66 2.01
CA ASN A 193 -6.54 -7.84 2.67
C ASN A 193 -5.60 -7.46 3.83
N ALA A 194 -4.68 -6.51 3.61
CA ALA A 194 -3.75 -6.06 4.64
C ALA A 194 -4.47 -5.41 5.82
N GLN A 195 -5.34 -4.44 5.54
CA GLN A 195 -6.04 -3.65 6.55
C GLN A 195 -6.96 -4.53 7.42
N VAL A 196 -7.66 -5.51 6.82
CA VAL A 196 -8.50 -6.47 7.58
C VAL A 196 -7.66 -7.37 8.48
N ASN A 197 -6.51 -7.86 8.00
CA ASN A 197 -5.62 -8.69 8.81
C ASN A 197 -5.01 -7.88 9.98
N GLU A 198 -4.65 -6.62 9.75
CA GLU A 198 -4.12 -5.74 10.79
C GLU A 198 -5.18 -5.35 11.83
N ILE A 199 -6.44 -5.16 11.42
CA ILE A 199 -7.57 -5.00 12.35
C ILE A 199 -7.67 -6.22 13.27
N ASP A 200 -7.63 -7.43 12.72
CA ASP A 200 -7.72 -8.64 13.52
C ASP A 200 -6.54 -8.76 14.51
N HIS A 201 -5.33 -8.45 14.05
CA HIS A 201 -4.15 -8.42 14.92
C HIS A 201 -4.29 -7.40 16.05
N MET A 202 -4.75 -6.17 15.76
CA MET A 202 -4.98 -5.14 16.77
C MET A 202 -6.02 -5.56 17.81
N ARG A 203 -7.12 -6.19 17.38
CA ARG A 203 -8.16 -6.73 18.27
C ARG A 203 -7.61 -7.81 19.19
N HIS A 204 -6.78 -8.71 18.67
CA HIS A 204 -6.11 -9.73 19.47
C HIS A 204 -5.16 -9.12 20.51
N LEU A 205 -4.31 -8.16 20.11
CA LEU A 205 -3.41 -7.47 21.02
C LEU A 205 -4.17 -6.73 22.13
N ALA A 206 -5.25 -6.02 21.76
CA ALA A 206 -6.07 -5.25 22.70
C ALA A 206 -6.76 -6.16 23.74
N CYS A 207 -7.33 -7.28 23.29
CA CYS A 207 -7.96 -8.23 24.20
C CYS A 207 -6.93 -8.89 25.12
N LYS A 208 -5.83 -9.41 24.55
CA LYS A 208 -4.80 -10.17 25.27
C LYS A 208 -4.08 -9.33 26.33
N HIS A 209 -3.69 -8.10 25.98
CA HIS A 209 -2.84 -7.28 26.86
C HIS A 209 -3.61 -6.27 27.70
N TYR A 210 -4.82 -5.88 27.27
CA TYR A 210 -5.56 -4.77 27.86
C TYR A 210 -7.01 -5.08 28.22
N GLN A 211 -7.48 -6.31 27.99
CA GLN A 211 -8.87 -6.75 28.23
C GLN A 211 -9.90 -5.95 27.44
N VAL A 212 -9.49 -5.32 26.33
CA VAL A 212 -10.38 -4.61 25.41
C VAL A 212 -10.70 -5.55 24.25
N CYS A 213 -11.72 -6.40 24.43
CA CYS A 213 -12.02 -7.51 23.51
C CYS A 213 -13.17 -7.21 22.52
N ASP A 214 -13.89 -6.11 22.72
CA ASP A 214 -15.10 -5.76 21.98
C ASP A 214 -14.88 -4.63 20.96
N ILE A 215 -13.64 -4.44 20.50
CA ILE A 215 -13.36 -3.49 19.41
C ILE A 215 -14.16 -3.92 18.17
N GLN A 216 -15.11 -3.06 17.79
CA GLN A 216 -15.95 -3.15 16.60
C GLN A 216 -15.68 -1.91 15.73
N PRO A 217 -14.66 -1.94 14.86
CA PRO A 217 -14.21 -0.78 14.08
C PRO A 217 -15.31 -0.13 13.23
N GLN A 218 -16.26 -0.93 12.77
CA GLN A 218 -17.39 -0.53 11.93
C GLN A 218 -18.46 0.29 12.66
N ARG A 219 -18.48 0.27 14.00
CA ARG A 219 -19.53 0.94 14.77
C ARG A 219 -19.25 2.43 14.84
N LYS A 220 -19.88 3.21 13.95
CA LYS A 220 -19.90 4.69 14.07
C LYS A 220 -20.33 5.08 15.48
N LYS A 221 -19.70 6.12 16.06
CA LYS A 221 -20.27 6.80 17.23
C LYS A 221 -21.71 7.17 16.88
N SER A 222 -22.68 6.60 17.58
CA SER A 222 -24.09 6.95 17.42
C SER A 222 -24.26 8.44 17.68
N GLY A 223 -24.45 9.21 16.61
CA GLY A 223 -24.63 10.66 16.68
C GLY A 223 -25.31 11.16 15.40
N HIS A 224 -26.63 11.39 15.52
CA HIS A 224 -27.50 12.08 14.57
C HIS A 224 -27.83 11.36 13.25
N HIS A 225 -28.69 10.35 13.35
CA HIS A 225 -29.86 10.32 12.47
C HIS A 225 -31.06 10.77 13.30
N ALA A 226 -31.35 12.06 13.27
CA ALA A 226 -32.70 12.56 13.56
C ALA A 226 -33.51 12.38 12.27
N HIS A 227 -34.77 12.00 12.49
CA HIS A 227 -35.84 11.66 11.54
C HIS A 227 -35.89 12.44 10.23
#